data_AF-A0A8I2B3S8-F1
#
_entry.id   AF-A0A8I2B3S8-F1
#
_cell.length_a   1.000
_cell.length_b   1.000
_cell.length_c   1.000
_cell.angle_alpha   90.00
_cell.angle_beta   90.00
_cell.angle_gamma   90.00
#
_symmetry.space_group_name_H-M   'P 1'
#
loop_
_entity.id
_entity.type
_entity.pdbx_description
1 polymer ?
#
loop_
_entity_poly.entity_id
_entity_poly.type
_entity_poly.pdbx_seq_one_letter_code
_entity_poly.pdbx_strand_id
1 'polypeptide(L)'
;MLIEIRALDTRLRELFAPDADPDPDEILQLMGQRQQLLQRLIPTLSVENKQQLLVETQDLLRLAQHAKLACGDKLAVQKRGQRGVNAYRQVSTQ
;
A
#
# COMPACT_ATOMS: atom_id res chain seq x y z
N MET A 1 1.60 19.90 10.37
CA MET A 1 0.40 19.41 9.66
C MET A 1 0.60 19.11 8.17
N LEU A 2 0.73 20.07 7.25
CA LEU A 2 0.98 19.72 5.82
C LEU A 2 2.28 18.93 5.61
N ILE A 3 3.34 19.30 6.33
CA ILE A 3 4.63 18.58 6.33
C ILE A 3 4.47 17.14 6.88
N GLU A 4 3.64 16.96 7.90
CA GLU A 4 3.39 15.64 8.51
C GLU A 4 2.60 14.74 7.56
N ILE A 5 1.57 15.27 6.88
CA ILE A 5 0.83 14.53 5.86
C ILE A 5 1.78 14.11 4.73
N ARG A 6 2.66 15.00 4.28
CA ARG A 6 3.66 14.66 3.25
C ARG A 6 4.61 13.56 3.70
N ALA A 7 5.08 13.60 4.95
CA ALA A 7 5.95 12.56 5.49
C ALA A 7 5.23 11.20 5.55
N LEU A 8 3.97 11.18 6.01
CA LEU A 8 3.14 9.97 5.99
C LEU A 8 2.93 9.44 4.56
N ASP A 9 2.67 10.34 3.61
CA ASP A 9 2.46 9.96 2.21
C ASP A 9 3.73 9.41 1.56
N THR A 10 4.90 9.97 1.87
CA THR A 10 6.18 9.40 1.45
C THR A 10 6.36 7.99 2.01
N ARG A 11 6.14 7.80 3.31
CA ARG A 11 6.27 6.48 3.95
C ARG A 11 5.30 5.45 3.35
N LEU A 12 4.05 5.85 3.11
CA LEU A 12 3.06 4.98 2.47
C LEU A 12 3.45 4.61 1.04
N ARG A 13 4.03 5.54 0.28
CA ARG A 13 4.56 5.26 -1.08
C ARG A 13 5.70 4.25 -1.06
N GLU A 14 6.60 4.34 -0.08
CA GLU A 14 7.67 3.35 0.10
C GLU A 14 7.10 1.95 0.40
N LEU A 15 6.08 1.87 1.27
CA LEU A 15 5.41 0.62 1.61
C LEU A 15 4.63 0.02 0.43
N PHE A 16 4.17 0.84 -0.52
CA PHE A 16 3.50 0.38 -1.74
C PHE A 16 4.47 0.08 -2.90
N ALA A 17 5.78 0.18 -2.70
CA ALA A 17 6.74 -0.13 -3.74
C ALA A 17 6.65 -1.62 -4.16
N PRO A 18 6.91 -1.97 -5.44
CA PRO A 18 6.75 -3.33 -5.95
C PRO A 18 7.54 -4.39 -5.18
N ASP A 19 8.69 -4.03 -4.62
CA ASP A 19 9.59 -4.93 -3.89
C ASP A 19 9.48 -4.80 -2.37
N ALA A 20 8.56 -3.98 -1.88
CA ALA A 20 8.28 -3.88 -0.45
C ALA A 20 7.58 -5.15 0.04
N ASP A 21 7.87 -5.53 1.28
CA ASP A 21 7.11 -6.51 2.08
C ASP A 21 6.53 -5.78 3.30
N PRO A 22 5.52 -4.91 3.08
CA PRO A 22 5.04 -4.03 4.12
C PRO A 22 4.18 -4.78 5.13
N ASP A 23 4.33 -4.44 6.41
CA ASP A 23 3.42 -4.92 7.45
C ASP A 23 2.02 -4.27 7.26
N PRO A 24 0.94 -5.07 7.09
CA PRO A 24 -0.41 -4.54 6.99
C PRO A 24 -0.81 -3.64 8.17
N ASP A 25 -0.33 -3.94 9.38
CA ASP A 25 -0.66 -3.17 10.57
C ASP A 25 0.04 -1.80 10.54
N GLU A 26 1.27 -1.71 10.02
CA GLU A 26 1.98 -0.44 9.78
C GLU A 26 1.19 0.44 8.80
N ILE A 27 0.71 -0.14 7.68
CA ILE A 27 -0.09 0.59 6.69
C ILE A 27 -1.37 1.15 7.33
N LEU A 28 -2.10 0.33 8.10
CA LEU A 28 -3.33 0.74 8.77
C LEU A 28 -3.09 1.87 9.76
N GLN A 29 -2.02 1.76 10.56
CA GLN A 29 -1.65 2.79 11.52
C GLN A 29 -1.31 4.12 10.83
N LEU A 30 -0.49 4.10 9.78
CA LEU A 30 -0.12 5.30 9.01
C LEU A 30 -1.34 5.93 8.33
N MET A 31 -2.26 5.13 7.82
CA MET A 31 -3.50 5.63 7.22
C MET A 31 -4.43 6.27 8.24
N GLY A 32 -4.54 5.68 9.44
CA GLY A 32 -5.27 6.26 10.55
C GLY A 32 -4.69 7.61 10.99
N GLN A 33 -3.37 7.71 11.13
CA GLN A 33 -2.68 8.97 11.46
C GLN A 33 -2.93 10.04 10.39
N ARG A 34 -2.81 9.67 9.11
CA ARG A 34 -3.08 10.56 7.98
C ARG A 34 -4.52 11.09 8.02
N GLN A 35 -5.49 10.22 8.26
CA GLN A 35 -6.90 10.58 8.34
C GLN A 35 -7.17 11.57 9.48
N GLN A 36 -6.59 11.35 10.67
CA GLN A 36 -6.73 12.27 11.80
C GLN A 36 -6.15 13.66 11.49
N LEU A 37 -4.98 13.71 10.84
CA LEU A 37 -4.38 14.98 10.43
C LEU A 37 -5.22 15.71 9.37
N LEU A 38 -5.76 14.99 8.39
CA LEU A 38 -6.65 15.55 7.37
C LEU A 38 -7.92 16.12 7.97
N GLN A 39 -8.56 15.43 8.91
CA GLN A 39 -9.77 15.91 9.58
C GLN A 39 -9.55 17.26 10.29
N ARG A 40 -8.37 17.45 10.87
CA ARG A 40 -7.98 18.70 11.53
C ARG A 40 -7.59 19.80 10.54
N LEU A 41 -6.95 19.43 9.43
CA LEU A 41 -6.39 20.37 8.46
C LEU A 41 -7.42 20.87 7.43
N ILE A 42 -8.32 20.00 6.94
CA ILE A 42 -9.29 20.34 5.88
C ILE A 42 -10.10 21.61 6.19
N PRO A 43 -10.61 21.85 7.41
CA PRO A 43 -11.39 23.06 7.70
C PRO A 43 -10.60 24.36 7.50
N THR A 44 -9.28 24.33 7.66
CA THR A 44 -8.41 25.52 7.63
C THR A 44 -7.74 25.78 6.28
N LEU A 45 -7.94 24.89 5.29
CA LEU A 45 -7.30 25.02 3.99
C LEU A 45 -8.12 25.84 2.99
N SER A 46 -7.40 26.54 2.11
CA SER A 46 -7.96 27.13 0.89
C SER A 46 -8.52 26.05 -0.04
N VAL A 47 -9.39 26.46 -0.97
CA VAL A 47 -9.95 25.56 -1.99
C VAL A 47 -8.85 24.93 -2.85
N GLU A 48 -7.85 25.70 -3.24
CA GLU A 48 -6.70 25.23 -4.02
C GLU A 48 -5.92 24.12 -3.29
N ASN A 49 -5.62 24.32 -2.00
CA ASN A 49 -4.90 23.33 -1.20
C ASN A 49 -5.74 22.05 -0.97
N LYS A 50 -7.07 22.17 -0.88
CA LYS A 50 -7.97 21.01 -0.82
C LYS A 50 -7.94 20.22 -2.12
N GLN A 51 -7.96 20.92 -3.27
CA GLN A 51 -7.88 20.30 -4.59
C GLN A 51 -6.56 19.55 -4.76
N GLN A 52 -5.44 20.16 -4.34
CA GLN A 52 -4.14 19.52 -4.36
C GLN A 52 -4.10 18.24 -3.50
N LEU A 53 -4.57 18.31 -2.25
CA LEU A 53 -4.63 17.13 -1.37
C LEU A 53 -5.51 16.01 -1.92
N LEU A 54 -6.59 16.35 -2.62
CA LEU A 54 -7.44 15.38 -3.29
C LEU A 54 -6.68 14.62 -4.37
N VAL A 55 -5.94 15.33 -5.22
CA VAL A 55 -5.10 14.72 -6.27
C VAL A 55 -4.03 13.82 -5.66
N GLU A 56 -3.31 14.31 -4.65
CA GLU A 56 -2.27 13.54 -3.96
C GLU A 56 -2.85 12.26 -3.31
N THR A 57 -4.06 12.35 -2.76
CA THR A 57 -4.77 11.20 -2.18
C THR A 57 -5.20 10.19 -3.25
N GLN A 58 -5.67 10.65 -4.41
CA GLN A 58 -6.04 9.77 -5.52
C GLN A 58 -4.83 9.02 -6.08
N ASP A 59 -3.67 9.68 -6.18
CA ASP A 59 -2.44 9.03 -6.62
C ASP A 59 -1.97 7.97 -5.61
N LEU A 60 -2.05 8.27 -4.31
CA LEU A 60 -1.73 7.31 -3.26
C LEU A 60 -2.66 6.09 -3.30
N LEU A 61 -3.96 6.30 -3.54
CA LEU A 61 -4.93 5.22 -3.71
C LEU A 61 -4.61 4.34 -4.93
N ARG A 62 -4.22 4.95 -6.05
CA ARG A 62 -3.80 4.20 -7.25
C ARG A 62 -2.59 3.33 -6.94
N LEU A 63 -1.58 3.87 -6.25
CA LEU A 63 -0.41 3.10 -5.83
C LEU A 63 -0.78 1.94 -4.91
N ALA A 64 -1.65 2.15 -3.92
CA ALA A 64 -2.13 1.10 -3.03
C ALA A 64 -2.87 -0.02 -3.79
N GLN A 65 -3.67 0.33 -4.80
CA GLN A 65 -4.35 -0.65 -5.65
C GLN A 65 -3.37 -1.48 -6.48
N HIS A 66 -2.33 -0.86 -7.04
CA HIS A 66 -1.27 -1.58 -7.74
C HIS A 66 -0.51 -2.51 -6.81
N ALA A 67 -0.13 -2.06 -5.61
CA ALA A 67 0.53 -2.89 -4.61
C ALA A 67 -0.32 -4.11 -4.22
N LYS A 68 -1.63 -3.90 -4.01
CA LYS A 68 -2.57 -5.01 -3.72
C LYS A 68 -2.60 -6.05 -4.83
N LEU A 69 -2.66 -5.62 -6.10
CA LEU A 69 -2.66 -6.53 -7.24
C LEU A 69 -1.34 -7.30 -7.34
N ALA A 70 -0.21 -6.61 -7.21
CA ALA A 70 1.12 -7.21 -7.25
C ALA A 70 1.31 -8.26 -6.14
N CYS A 71 0.84 -7.99 -4.92
CA CYS A 71 0.85 -8.98 -3.82
C CYS A 71 -0.03 -10.19 -4.16
N GLY A 72 -1.21 -9.99 -4.75
CA GLY A 72 -2.06 -11.07 -5.23
C GLY A 72 -1.37 -11.97 -6.26
N ASP A 73 -0.67 -11.36 -7.21
CA ASP A 73 0.09 -12.07 -8.25
C ASP A 73 1.27 -12.86 -7.66
N LYS A 74 2.04 -12.26 -6.74
CA LYS A 74 3.13 -12.95 -6.02
C LYS A 74 2.62 -14.19 -5.27
N LEU A 75 1.50 -14.06 -4.54
CA LEU A 75 0.87 -15.17 -3.83
C LEU A 75 0.38 -16.26 -4.78
N ALA A 76 -0.18 -15.89 -5.94
CA ALA A 76 -0.62 -16.84 -6.95
C ALA A 76 0.56 -17.61 -7.56
N VAL A 77 1.67 -16.93 -7.86
CA VAL A 77 2.92 -17.55 -8.35
C VAL A 77 3.51 -18.51 -7.32
N GLN A 78 3.61 -18.10 -6.05
CA GLN A 78 4.10 -18.96 -4.97
C GLN A 78 3.24 -20.22 -4.80
N LYS A 79 1.90 -20.09 -4.81
CA LYS A 79 0.99 -21.25 -4.73
C LYS A 79 1.15 -22.21 -5.91
N ARG A 80 1.36 -21.70 -7.13
CA ARG A 80 1.65 -22.54 -8.31
C ARG A 80 2.99 -23.25 -8.18
N GLY A 81 4.04 -22.54 -7.76
CA GLY A 81 5.36 -23.13 -7.53
C GLY A 81 5.33 -24.25 -6.48
N GLN A 82 4.63 -24.04 -5.36
CA GLN A 82 4.51 -25.03 -4.29
C GLN A 82 3.72 -26.28 -4.70
N ARG A 83 2.67 -26.12 -5.54
CA ARG A 83 1.98 -27.26 -6.17
C ARG A 83 2.90 -28.04 -7.11
N GLY A 84 3.72 -27.36 -7.90
CA GLY A 84 4.72 -27.98 -8.75
C GLY A 84 5.76 -28.79 -7.95
N VAL A 85 6.31 -28.21 -6.88
CA VAL A 85 7.26 -28.89 -5.99
C VAL A 85 6.65 -30.12 -5.33
N ASN A 86 5.41 -30.03 -4.85
CA ASN A 86 4.71 -31.17 -4.25
C ASN A 86 4.41 -32.28 -5.26
N ALA A 87 4.03 -31.94 -6.50
CA ALA A 87 3.83 -32.92 -7.56
C ALA A 87 5.13 -33.66 -7.91
N TYR A 88 6.25 -32.94 -8.03
CA TYR A 88 7.56 -33.57 -8.26
C TYR A 88 7.99 -34.48 -7.10
N ARG A 89 7.75 -34.07 -5.84
CA ARG A 89 8.05 -34.89 -4.67
C ARG A 89 7.26 -36.19 -4.63
N GLN A 90 5.98 -36.16 -5.00
CA GLN A 90 5.13 -37.36 -5.03
C GLN A 90 5.56 -38.39 -6.08
N VAL A 91 6.10 -37.93 -7.22
CA VAL A 91 6.57 -38.83 -8.28
C VAL A 91 7.98 -39.37 -7.99
N SER A 92 8.83 -38.61 -7.30
CA SER A 92 10.22 -39.00 -7.04
C SER A 92 10.40 -39.91 -5.81
N THR A 93 9.34 -40.19 -5.04
CA THR A 93 9.35 -41.12 -3.90
C THR A 93 8.77 -42.51 -4.22
N GLN A 94 8.54 -42.82 -5.50
CA GLN A 94 8.22 -44.16 -6.00
C GLN A 94 9.47 -44.83 -6.56
#